data_AF-A0A2G6ZPS4-F1
#
_entry.id   AF-A0A2G6ZPS4-F1
#
_cell.length_a   1.000
_cell.length_b   1.000
_cell.length_c   1.000
_cell.angle_alpha   90.00
_cell.angle_beta   90.00
_cell.angle_gamma   90.00
#
_symmetry.space_group_name_H-M   'P 1'
#
loop_
_entity.id
_entity.type
_entity.pdbx_description
1 polymer ?
#
loop_
_entity_poly.entity_id
_entity_poly.type
_entity_poly.pdbx_seq_one_letter_code
_entity_poly.pdbx_strand_id
1 'polypeptide(L)'
;MELQSAMVLELVDAALQVIEPLSQRTAAWQVFARCAVPQLGLGSLARLVVLLQQYGPDDDAELAVLLWQGEITQPASTIKAVQRLRSLVTFLQGQGVTDAASWLQWRDTADAQAVLQGAQHQPPDTINALLWHLDSGRCDVPWVLMFARRGLSQAPAHGHIMLAVQEMAEAMDLSAKALARRIAWHERLFQALDDMPEFRLAWWRCVKRTLQAQLTNATWVKLQVQGVTEPLPLSLAVHLRQGQPMLTIQLPRAFGAAPAWRNLTIVQLRQEDWGAGLGLRLLLQGEGVLPAQLQLEIAKRWKVAQLQPPVFERLSAKQWEISSCWCDGLWKPSSMNPDDVTVWATDTALQVMEYVQLLKGMLRGEGAG
;
A
#
# COMPACT_ATOMS: atom_id res chain seq x y z
N MET A 1 -9.05 -0.20 -0.91
CA MET A 1 -8.74 -1.21 -1.94
C MET A 1 -7.83 -2.33 -1.40
N GLU A 2 -7.29 -2.21 -0.18
CA GLU A 2 -6.21 -3.07 0.35
C GLU A 2 -6.60 -4.51 0.74
N LEU A 3 -7.82 -4.74 1.26
CA LEU A 3 -8.22 -6.06 1.78
C LEU A 3 -8.25 -7.16 0.71
N GLN A 4 -8.66 -6.81 -0.52
CA GLN A 4 -8.78 -7.74 -1.65
C GLN A 4 -7.43 -8.22 -2.16
N SER A 5 -6.50 -7.29 -2.38
CA SER A 5 -5.12 -7.61 -2.76
C SER A 5 -4.46 -8.50 -1.71
N ALA A 6 -4.69 -8.21 -0.43
CA ALA A 6 -4.06 -8.96 0.63
C ALA A 6 -4.63 -10.39 0.80
N MET A 7 -5.93 -10.61 0.54
CA MET A 7 -6.48 -11.95 0.39
C MET A 7 -5.78 -12.74 -0.74
N VAL A 8 -5.62 -12.12 -1.93
CA VAL A 8 -4.93 -12.77 -3.07
C VAL A 8 -3.50 -13.16 -2.70
N LEU A 9 -2.78 -12.27 -2.01
CA LEU A 9 -1.43 -12.53 -1.52
C LEU A 9 -1.36 -13.68 -0.51
N GLU A 10 -2.35 -13.82 0.38
CA GLU A 10 -2.45 -14.96 1.31
C GLU A 10 -2.68 -16.29 0.58
N LEU A 11 -3.55 -16.31 -0.44
CA LEU A 11 -3.84 -17.53 -1.21
C LEU A 11 -2.62 -17.99 -2.01
N VAL A 12 -1.88 -17.05 -2.58
CA VAL A 12 -0.64 -17.37 -3.29
C VAL A 12 0.44 -17.88 -2.35
N ASP A 13 0.59 -17.30 -1.16
CA ASP A 13 1.48 -17.84 -0.12
C ASP A 13 1.11 -19.29 0.22
N ALA A 14 -0.18 -19.61 0.30
CA ALA A 14 -0.68 -20.96 0.53
C ALA A 14 -0.29 -21.94 -0.59
N ALA A 15 -0.43 -21.49 -1.84
CA ALA A 15 -0.15 -22.29 -3.02
C ALA A 15 1.34 -22.61 -3.13
N LEU A 16 2.20 -21.63 -2.86
CA LEU A 16 3.66 -21.75 -2.93
C LEU A 16 4.26 -22.61 -1.80
N GLN A 17 3.47 -23.06 -0.83
CA GLN A 17 3.93 -23.97 0.22
C GLN A 17 4.42 -25.34 -0.31
N VAL A 18 4.12 -25.70 -1.56
CA VAL A 18 4.68 -26.90 -2.19
C VAL A 18 6.16 -26.73 -2.59
N ILE A 19 6.67 -25.50 -2.56
CA ILE A 19 8.00 -25.14 -3.03
C ILE A 19 9.00 -25.24 -1.88
N GLU A 20 9.97 -26.13 -2.00
CA GLU A 20 11.18 -26.17 -1.17
C GLU A 20 12.38 -25.81 -2.06
N PRO A 21 13.31 -24.93 -1.65
CA PRO A 21 13.49 -24.33 -0.31
C PRO A 21 12.67 -23.05 -0.04
N LEU A 22 12.54 -22.68 1.25
CA LEU A 22 11.84 -21.47 1.70
C LEU A 22 12.31 -20.16 1.02
N SER A 23 13.59 -20.07 0.64
CA SER A 23 14.12 -18.91 -0.08
C SER A 23 13.48 -18.73 -1.46
N GLN A 24 13.31 -19.83 -2.22
CA GLN A 24 12.61 -19.79 -3.51
C GLN A 24 11.14 -19.48 -3.36
N ARG A 25 10.49 -20.07 -2.35
CA ARG A 25 9.09 -19.76 -2.00
C ARG A 25 8.90 -18.26 -1.77
N THR A 26 9.79 -17.66 -0.97
CA THR A 26 9.74 -16.24 -0.63
C THR A 26 10.00 -15.37 -1.86
N ALA A 27 10.97 -15.73 -2.69
CA ALA A 27 11.30 -14.99 -3.92
C ALA A 27 10.15 -15.03 -4.94
N ALA A 28 9.58 -16.22 -5.20
CA ALA A 28 8.43 -16.40 -6.08
C ALA A 28 7.21 -15.61 -5.58
N TRP A 29 6.98 -15.59 -4.27
CA TRP A 29 5.93 -14.79 -3.66
C TRP A 29 6.18 -13.28 -3.84
N GLN A 30 7.41 -12.81 -3.61
CA GLN A 30 7.79 -11.40 -3.77
C GLN A 30 7.61 -10.94 -5.22
N VAL A 31 8.05 -11.74 -6.19
CA VAL A 31 7.89 -11.46 -7.62
C VAL A 31 6.43 -11.44 -8.03
N PHE A 32 5.62 -12.39 -7.55
CA PHE A 32 4.18 -12.36 -7.77
C PHE A 32 3.57 -11.04 -7.26
N ALA A 33 3.89 -10.67 -6.02
CA ALA A 33 3.34 -9.49 -5.37
C ALA A 33 3.77 -8.17 -6.05
N ARG A 34 5.05 -8.06 -6.43
CA ARG A 34 5.64 -6.82 -6.99
C ARG A 34 5.38 -6.66 -8.47
N CYS A 35 5.30 -7.76 -9.21
CA CYS A 35 5.23 -7.73 -10.67
C CYS A 35 3.90 -8.24 -11.18
N ALA A 36 3.52 -9.47 -10.85
CA ALA A 36 2.32 -10.09 -11.41
C ALA A 36 1.02 -9.39 -10.98
N VAL A 37 0.91 -8.99 -9.71
CA VAL A 37 -0.28 -8.29 -9.20
C VAL A 37 -0.56 -6.98 -9.95
N PRO A 38 0.39 -6.02 -10.07
CA PRO A 38 0.13 -4.79 -10.81
C PRO A 38 0.04 -5.00 -12.32
N GLN A 39 0.86 -5.88 -12.91
CA GLN A 39 0.89 -6.09 -14.37
C GLN A 39 -0.39 -6.78 -14.88
N LEU A 40 -0.94 -7.72 -14.12
CA LEU A 40 -2.11 -8.51 -14.50
C LEU A 40 -3.40 -8.01 -13.83
N GLY A 41 -3.33 -6.95 -13.01
CA GLY A 41 -4.47 -6.35 -12.34
C GLY A 41 -5.13 -7.28 -11.29
N LEU A 42 -4.34 -8.06 -10.56
CA LEU A 42 -4.81 -9.10 -9.61
C LEU A 42 -5.18 -8.55 -8.23
N GLY A 43 -5.64 -7.29 -8.15
CA GLY A 43 -6.05 -6.65 -6.90
C GLY A 43 -7.35 -7.19 -6.29
N SER A 44 -7.92 -8.27 -6.82
CA SER A 44 -9.12 -8.92 -6.29
C SER A 44 -9.20 -10.40 -6.63
N LEU A 45 -9.90 -11.16 -5.80
CA LEU A 45 -10.15 -12.59 -6.05
C LEU A 45 -10.84 -12.82 -7.39
N ALA A 46 -11.81 -11.98 -7.75
CA ALA A 46 -12.52 -12.08 -9.03
C ALA A 46 -11.57 -11.98 -10.23
N ARG A 47 -10.57 -11.09 -10.19
CA ARG A 47 -9.55 -10.98 -11.24
C ARG A 47 -8.63 -12.20 -11.28
N LEU A 48 -8.25 -12.73 -10.12
CA LEU A 48 -7.50 -13.98 -10.05
C LEU A 48 -8.28 -15.15 -10.66
N VAL A 49 -9.57 -15.29 -10.32
CA VAL A 49 -10.45 -16.32 -10.89
C VAL A 49 -10.50 -16.22 -12.41
N VAL A 50 -10.70 -15.01 -12.96
CA VAL A 50 -10.74 -14.81 -14.41
C VAL A 50 -9.41 -15.21 -15.06
N LEU A 51 -8.27 -14.84 -14.48
CA LEU A 51 -6.95 -15.26 -14.97
C LEU A 51 -6.81 -16.79 -14.95
N LEU A 52 -7.18 -17.43 -13.84
CA LEU A 52 -7.12 -18.89 -13.75
C LEU A 52 -8.06 -19.56 -14.75
N GLN A 53 -9.23 -18.99 -15.05
CA GLN A 53 -10.14 -19.55 -16.06
C GLN A 53 -9.66 -19.33 -17.50
N GLN A 54 -8.91 -18.26 -17.75
CA GLN A 54 -8.37 -17.95 -19.07
C GLN A 54 -7.31 -18.96 -19.52
N TYR A 55 -6.50 -19.47 -18.59
CA TYR A 55 -5.49 -20.49 -18.86
C TYR A 55 -6.04 -21.86 -18.45
N GLY A 56 -6.12 -22.81 -19.37
CA GLY A 56 -6.60 -24.16 -19.05
C GLY A 56 -5.60 -24.95 -18.17
N PRO A 57 -5.96 -26.15 -17.69
CA PRO A 57 -5.02 -27.05 -17.00
C PRO A 57 -3.80 -27.40 -17.86
N ASP A 58 -3.98 -27.46 -19.19
CA ASP A 58 -2.91 -27.74 -20.15
C ASP A 58 -1.91 -26.57 -20.25
N ASP A 59 -2.32 -25.36 -19.84
CA ASP A 59 -1.51 -24.13 -19.90
C ASP A 59 -0.87 -23.79 -18.54
N ASP A 60 -0.87 -24.71 -17.57
CA ASP A 60 -0.35 -24.46 -16.22
C ASP A 60 1.12 -24.02 -16.21
N ALA A 61 1.92 -24.48 -17.18
CA ALA A 61 3.30 -24.06 -17.34
C ALA A 61 3.43 -22.60 -17.81
N GLU A 62 2.54 -22.13 -18.69
CA GLU A 62 2.53 -20.75 -19.17
C GLU A 62 2.01 -19.81 -18.09
N LEU A 63 0.92 -20.18 -17.42
CA LEU A 63 0.38 -19.43 -16.29
C LEU A 63 1.42 -19.31 -15.15
N ALA A 64 2.19 -20.36 -14.91
CA ALA A 64 3.31 -20.34 -13.98
C ALA A 64 4.37 -19.26 -14.32
N VAL A 65 4.71 -19.09 -15.60
CA VAL A 65 5.66 -18.06 -16.03
C VAL A 65 5.11 -16.67 -15.73
N LEU A 66 3.82 -16.43 -15.98
CA LEU A 66 3.17 -15.15 -15.70
C LEU A 66 3.13 -14.83 -14.21
N LEU A 67 2.85 -15.84 -13.37
CA LEU A 67 2.70 -15.66 -11.93
C LEU A 67 4.04 -15.56 -11.19
N TRP A 68 5.03 -16.39 -11.56
CA TRP A 68 6.26 -16.58 -10.79
C TRP A 68 7.53 -16.03 -11.47
N GLN A 69 7.45 -15.62 -12.74
CA GLN A 69 8.55 -15.07 -13.57
C GLN A 69 9.85 -15.89 -13.56
N GLY A 70 9.76 -17.21 -13.36
CA GLY A 70 10.93 -18.10 -13.39
C GLY A 70 11.70 -18.22 -12.07
N GLU A 71 11.20 -17.65 -10.96
CA GLU A 71 11.84 -17.76 -9.64
C GLU A 71 11.88 -19.19 -9.08
N ILE A 72 10.99 -20.06 -9.56
CA ILE A 72 10.95 -21.47 -9.18
C ILE A 72 11.76 -22.27 -10.21
N THR A 73 12.88 -22.84 -9.75
CA THR A 73 13.85 -23.50 -10.65
C THR A 73 13.40 -24.86 -11.17
N GLN A 74 12.46 -25.52 -10.47
CA GLN A 74 11.98 -26.85 -10.82
C GLN A 74 10.62 -26.78 -11.55
N PRO A 75 10.54 -27.14 -12.85
CA PRO A 75 9.31 -27.02 -13.62
C PRO A 75 8.10 -27.74 -13.01
N ALA A 76 8.31 -28.93 -12.44
CA ALA A 76 7.25 -29.70 -11.79
C ALA A 76 6.67 -28.98 -10.56
N SER A 77 7.53 -28.34 -9.77
CA SER A 77 7.14 -27.59 -8.58
C SER A 77 6.38 -26.32 -8.96
N THR A 78 6.79 -25.66 -10.03
CA THR A 78 6.14 -24.49 -10.61
C THR A 78 4.69 -24.79 -11.04
N ILE A 79 4.50 -25.89 -11.78
CA ILE A 79 3.17 -26.36 -12.21
C ILE A 79 2.33 -26.76 -11.00
N LYS A 80 2.92 -27.48 -10.05
CA LYS A 80 2.23 -27.94 -8.84
C LYS A 80 1.70 -26.76 -8.00
N ALA A 81 2.44 -25.64 -7.93
CA ALA A 81 1.97 -24.44 -7.24
C ALA A 81 0.75 -23.83 -7.93
N VAL A 82 0.72 -23.78 -9.27
CA VAL A 82 -0.45 -23.30 -10.03
C VAL A 82 -1.66 -24.20 -9.81
N GLN A 83 -1.48 -25.52 -9.90
CA GLN A 83 -2.55 -26.50 -9.65
C GLN A 83 -3.12 -26.39 -8.25
N ARG A 84 -2.27 -26.15 -7.25
CA ARG A 84 -2.70 -25.90 -5.88
C ARG A 84 -3.47 -24.60 -5.77
N LEU A 85 -3.00 -23.52 -6.40
CA LEU A 85 -3.71 -22.23 -6.42
C LEU A 85 -5.12 -22.38 -7.02
N ARG A 86 -5.26 -23.08 -8.15
CA ARG A 86 -6.56 -23.40 -8.75
C ARG A 86 -7.46 -24.15 -7.77
N SER A 87 -6.93 -25.20 -7.16
CA SER A 87 -7.70 -26.03 -6.22
C SER A 87 -8.18 -25.23 -5.02
N LEU A 88 -7.34 -24.34 -4.49
CA LEU A 88 -7.68 -23.43 -3.40
C LEU A 88 -8.79 -22.45 -3.80
N VAL A 89 -8.65 -21.79 -4.94
CA VAL A 89 -9.65 -20.83 -5.43
C VAL A 89 -10.99 -21.52 -5.69
N THR A 90 -10.99 -22.67 -6.37
CA THR A 90 -12.21 -23.46 -6.62
C THR A 90 -12.87 -23.91 -5.33
N PHE A 91 -12.08 -24.37 -4.35
CA PHE A 91 -12.60 -24.76 -3.04
C PHE A 91 -13.29 -23.58 -2.34
N LEU A 92 -12.64 -22.41 -2.30
CA LEU A 92 -13.19 -21.21 -1.65
C LEU A 92 -14.47 -20.72 -2.33
N GLN A 93 -14.52 -20.71 -3.66
CA GLN A 93 -15.74 -20.39 -4.40
C GLN A 93 -16.87 -21.37 -4.07
N GLY A 94 -16.56 -22.66 -3.90
CA GLY A 94 -17.52 -23.68 -3.47
C GLY A 94 -18.05 -23.47 -2.05
N GLN A 95 -17.30 -22.77 -1.19
CA GLN A 95 -17.75 -22.36 0.15
C GLN A 95 -18.46 -21.00 0.15
N GLY A 96 -18.72 -20.40 -1.01
CA GLY A 96 -19.34 -19.07 -1.13
C GLY A 96 -18.40 -17.90 -0.82
N VAL A 97 -17.08 -18.14 -0.71
CA VAL A 97 -16.07 -17.10 -0.51
C VAL A 97 -15.74 -16.49 -1.87
N THR A 98 -16.16 -15.25 -2.09
CA THR A 98 -15.99 -14.53 -3.37
C THR A 98 -15.13 -13.28 -3.26
N ASP A 99 -14.85 -12.84 -2.03
CA ASP A 99 -14.26 -11.54 -1.75
C ASP A 99 -13.53 -11.57 -0.38
N ALA A 100 -12.73 -10.55 -0.07
CA ALA A 100 -11.96 -10.51 1.18
C ALA A 100 -12.84 -10.46 2.44
N ALA A 101 -14.04 -9.88 2.36
CA ALA A 101 -14.95 -9.80 3.50
C ALA A 101 -15.51 -11.18 3.87
N SER A 102 -16.01 -11.91 2.86
CA SER A 102 -16.45 -13.31 3.00
C SER A 102 -15.32 -14.25 3.40
N TRP A 103 -14.08 -14.01 2.94
CA TRP A 103 -12.90 -14.76 3.39
C TRP A 103 -12.64 -14.59 4.88
N LEU A 104 -12.59 -13.34 5.36
CA LEU A 104 -12.38 -13.04 6.78
C LEU A 104 -13.50 -13.62 7.64
N GLN A 105 -14.75 -13.42 7.22
CA GLN A 105 -15.91 -13.95 7.94
C GLN A 105 -15.89 -15.48 8.00
N TRP A 106 -15.61 -16.16 6.88
CA TRP A 106 -15.55 -17.61 6.84
C TRP A 106 -14.44 -18.16 7.73
N ARG A 107 -13.23 -17.59 7.64
CA ARG A 107 -12.05 -18.04 8.41
C ARG A 107 -12.26 -18.01 9.92
N ASP A 108 -12.99 -17.02 10.43
CA ASP A 108 -13.16 -16.82 11.87
C ASP A 108 -14.31 -17.65 12.46
N THR A 109 -15.00 -18.47 11.65
CA THR A 109 -16.02 -19.40 12.13
C THR A 109 -15.41 -20.72 12.62
N ALA A 110 -15.98 -21.30 13.69
CA ALA A 110 -15.69 -22.67 14.09
C ALA A 110 -16.02 -23.70 12.98
N ASP A 111 -16.96 -23.33 12.10
CA ASP A 111 -17.41 -24.13 10.97
C ASP A 111 -16.32 -24.31 9.90
N ALA A 112 -15.41 -23.35 9.70
CA ALA A 112 -14.34 -23.49 8.71
C ALA A 112 -13.41 -24.69 9.00
N GLN A 113 -13.10 -24.95 10.27
CA GLN A 113 -12.31 -26.12 10.66
C GLN A 113 -13.09 -27.42 10.49
N ALA A 114 -14.38 -27.44 10.85
CA ALA A 114 -15.24 -28.60 10.66
C ALA A 114 -15.43 -28.95 9.18
N VAL A 115 -15.63 -27.95 8.32
CA VAL A 115 -15.73 -28.09 6.87
C VAL A 115 -14.45 -28.68 6.29
N LEU A 116 -13.28 -28.26 6.75
CA LEU A 116 -12.00 -28.80 6.28
C LEU A 116 -11.74 -30.23 6.73
N GLN A 117 -12.13 -30.58 7.95
CA GLN A 117 -12.04 -31.96 8.44
C GLN A 117 -13.04 -32.89 7.74
N GLY A 118 -14.21 -32.36 7.34
CA GLY A 118 -15.24 -33.07 6.58
C GLY A 118 -14.95 -33.19 5.07
N ALA A 119 -14.08 -32.35 4.52
CA ALA A 119 -13.76 -32.30 3.09
C ALA A 119 -12.79 -33.41 2.62
N GLN A 120 -12.90 -34.63 3.15
CA GLN A 120 -11.98 -35.76 2.86
C GLN A 120 -11.86 -36.13 1.36
N HIS A 121 -12.78 -35.64 0.52
CA HIS A 121 -12.81 -35.91 -0.93
C HIS A 121 -11.98 -34.90 -1.74
N GLN A 122 -11.46 -33.83 -1.12
CA GLN A 122 -10.58 -32.86 -1.77
C GLN A 122 -9.13 -33.37 -1.81
N PRO A 123 -8.28 -32.86 -2.73
CA PRO A 123 -6.88 -33.22 -2.78
C PRO A 123 -6.22 -32.95 -1.42
N PRO A 124 -5.48 -33.92 -0.85
CA PRO A 124 -4.85 -33.76 0.47
C PRO A 124 -4.00 -32.49 0.55
N ASP A 125 -3.31 -32.13 -0.53
CA ASP A 125 -2.46 -30.95 -0.61
C ASP A 125 -3.26 -29.63 -0.46
N THR A 126 -4.51 -29.58 -0.95
CA THR A 126 -5.39 -28.41 -0.84
C THR A 126 -5.90 -28.24 0.59
N ILE A 127 -6.40 -29.33 1.18
CA ILE A 127 -6.87 -29.35 2.58
C ILE A 127 -5.71 -29.02 3.51
N ASN A 128 -4.54 -29.63 3.29
CA ASN A 128 -3.35 -29.35 4.07
C ASN A 128 -2.92 -27.89 3.94
N ALA A 129 -3.02 -27.25 2.77
CA ALA A 129 -2.71 -25.82 2.64
C ALA A 129 -3.65 -24.97 3.49
N LEU A 130 -4.96 -25.23 3.41
CA LEU A 130 -5.97 -24.47 4.11
C LEU A 130 -5.89 -24.69 5.63
N LEU A 131 -5.77 -25.93 6.08
CA LEU A 131 -5.55 -26.26 7.49
C LEU A 131 -4.27 -25.61 8.02
N TRP A 132 -3.21 -25.56 7.20
CA TRP A 132 -1.97 -24.92 7.62
C TRP A 132 -2.13 -23.42 7.82
N HIS A 133 -2.86 -22.74 6.93
CA HIS A 133 -3.21 -21.32 7.05
C HIS A 133 -4.16 -21.03 8.22
N LEU A 134 -5.17 -21.87 8.43
CA LEU A 134 -6.24 -21.62 9.38
C LEU A 134 -5.89 -22.05 10.79
N ASP A 135 -5.10 -23.10 10.96
CA ASP A 135 -4.90 -23.73 12.26
C ASP A 135 -3.52 -23.44 12.86
N SER A 136 -2.45 -23.50 12.05
CA SER A 136 -1.13 -23.83 12.61
C SER A 136 -0.22 -22.66 13.00
N GLY A 137 -0.49 -21.42 12.56
CA GLY A 137 0.45 -20.30 12.67
C GLY A 137 1.79 -20.51 11.94
N ARG A 138 2.04 -21.70 11.37
CA ARG A 138 3.29 -22.05 10.68
C ARG A 138 3.43 -21.36 9.32
N CYS A 139 2.32 -21.01 8.67
CA CYS A 139 2.33 -20.16 7.49
C CYS A 139 2.82 -18.74 7.79
N ASP A 140 2.71 -18.31 9.04
CA ASP A 140 3.15 -16.97 9.49
C ASP A 140 4.59 -16.98 9.98
N VAL A 141 5.12 -18.14 10.40
CA VAL A 141 6.49 -18.28 10.94
C VAL A 141 7.58 -17.72 10.01
N PRO A 142 7.61 -18.03 8.70
CA PRO A 142 8.60 -17.44 7.80
C PRO A 142 8.59 -15.91 7.82
N TRP A 143 7.40 -15.32 7.82
CA TRP A 143 7.20 -13.86 7.83
C TRP A 143 7.56 -13.26 9.18
N VAL A 144 7.25 -13.94 10.28
CA VAL A 144 7.66 -13.54 11.63
C VAL A 144 9.19 -13.57 11.77
N LEU A 145 9.86 -14.58 11.20
CA LEU A 145 11.33 -14.64 11.17
C LEU A 145 11.94 -13.54 10.30
N MET A 146 11.32 -13.22 9.15
CA MET A 146 11.74 -12.09 8.32
C MET A 146 11.56 -10.76 9.03
N PHE A 147 10.41 -10.55 9.69
CA PHE A 147 10.16 -9.38 10.54
C PHE A 147 11.24 -9.25 11.62
N ALA A 148 11.53 -10.33 12.36
CA ALA A 148 12.53 -10.32 13.41
C ALA A 148 13.93 -10.04 12.87
N ARG A 149 14.27 -10.63 11.71
CA ARG A 149 15.55 -10.35 11.04
C ARG A 149 15.68 -8.89 10.65
N ARG A 150 14.61 -8.32 10.10
CA ARG A 150 14.57 -6.91 9.71
C ARG A 150 14.63 -5.97 10.90
N GLY A 151 13.95 -6.29 12.00
CA GLY A 151 13.94 -5.47 13.21
C GLY A 151 15.25 -5.51 14.01
N LEU A 152 15.90 -6.68 14.04
CA LEU A 152 17.11 -6.92 14.84
C LEU A 152 18.42 -6.81 14.05
N SER A 153 18.34 -6.66 12.72
CA SER A 153 19.50 -6.68 11.80
C SER A 153 20.38 -7.94 11.94
N GLN A 154 19.82 -9.03 12.47
CA GLN A 154 20.49 -10.32 12.70
C GLN A 154 19.51 -11.46 12.43
N ALA A 155 19.98 -12.69 12.22
CA ALA A 155 19.11 -13.86 12.08
C ALA A 155 18.89 -14.53 13.44
N PRO A 156 17.84 -14.19 14.21
CA PRO A 156 17.61 -14.77 15.52
C PRO A 156 17.23 -16.26 15.41
N ALA A 157 17.54 -17.02 16.46
CA ALA A 157 17.12 -18.41 16.58
C ALA A 157 15.59 -18.51 16.65
N HIS A 158 15.01 -19.48 15.93
CA HIS A 158 13.56 -19.65 15.82
C HIS A 158 12.86 -19.73 17.19
N GLY A 159 13.40 -20.53 18.12
CA GLY A 159 12.82 -20.70 19.47
C GLY A 159 12.74 -19.40 20.27
N HIS A 160 13.75 -18.53 20.17
CA HIS A 160 13.75 -17.25 20.88
C HIS A 160 12.69 -16.29 20.32
N ILE A 161 12.45 -16.31 19.01
CA ILE A 161 11.41 -15.47 18.41
C ILE A 161 10.01 -15.96 18.77
N MET A 162 9.79 -17.27 18.82
CA MET A 162 8.48 -17.79 19.23
C MET A 162 8.17 -17.45 20.69
N LEU A 163 9.16 -17.53 21.59
CA LEU A 163 9.02 -17.07 22.98
C LEU A 163 8.73 -15.57 23.06
N ALA A 164 9.50 -14.74 22.34
CA ALA A 164 9.28 -13.30 22.33
C ALA A 164 7.89 -12.92 21.79
N VAL A 165 7.41 -13.60 20.74
CA VAL A 165 6.05 -13.39 20.21
C VAL A 165 5.00 -13.80 21.22
N GLN A 166 5.21 -14.88 21.98
CA GLN A 166 4.30 -15.27 23.03
C GLN A 166 4.24 -14.22 24.15
N GLU A 167 5.39 -13.77 24.66
CA GLU A 167 5.47 -12.74 25.70
C GLU A 167 4.85 -11.41 25.25
N MET A 168 5.11 -10.98 24.00
CA MET A 168 4.50 -9.79 23.42
C MET A 168 2.99 -9.94 23.26
N ALA A 169 2.51 -11.12 22.86
CA ALA A 169 1.07 -11.38 22.71
C ALA A 169 0.37 -11.30 24.07
N GLU A 170 0.95 -11.91 25.11
CA GLU A 170 0.46 -11.82 26.49
C GLU A 170 0.41 -10.37 26.98
N ALA A 171 1.45 -9.57 26.72
CA ALA A 171 1.49 -8.16 27.09
C ALA A 171 0.45 -7.29 26.35
N MET A 172 -0.01 -7.73 25.17
CA MET A 172 -0.99 -7.04 24.33
C MET A 172 -2.43 -7.56 24.50
N ASP A 173 -2.67 -8.51 25.41
CA ASP A 173 -3.95 -9.21 25.56
C ASP A 173 -4.42 -9.89 24.26
N LEU A 174 -3.47 -10.49 23.54
CA LEU A 174 -3.68 -11.21 22.29
C LEU A 174 -3.21 -12.66 22.42
N SER A 175 -3.77 -13.56 21.61
CA SER A 175 -3.15 -14.89 21.43
C SER A 175 -1.89 -14.79 20.59
N ALA A 176 -0.89 -15.63 20.87
CA ALA A 176 0.35 -15.69 20.07
C ALA A 176 0.07 -15.90 18.57
N LYS A 177 -0.97 -16.68 18.25
CA LYS A 177 -1.48 -16.89 16.89
C LYS A 177 -2.00 -15.59 16.26
N ALA A 178 -2.79 -14.81 17.00
CA ALA A 178 -3.31 -13.54 16.50
C ALA A 178 -2.19 -12.53 16.25
N LEU A 179 -1.20 -12.45 17.14
CA LEU A 179 -0.05 -11.57 16.96
C LEU A 179 0.82 -12.01 15.77
N ALA A 180 1.15 -13.30 15.67
CA ALA A 180 1.94 -13.85 14.56
C ALA A 180 1.28 -13.56 13.20
N ARG A 181 -0.05 -13.69 13.11
CA ARG A 181 -0.83 -13.33 11.92
C ARG A 181 -0.75 -11.86 11.57
N ARG A 182 -0.88 -10.96 12.55
CA ARG A 182 -0.72 -9.53 12.33
C ARG A 182 0.67 -9.19 11.81
N ILE A 183 1.71 -9.77 12.43
CA ILE A 183 3.10 -9.60 11.98
C ILE A 183 3.24 -10.10 10.53
N ALA A 184 2.76 -11.30 10.22
CA ALA A 184 2.88 -11.88 8.89
C ALA A 184 2.10 -11.10 7.84
N TRP A 185 0.90 -10.62 8.16
CA TRP A 185 0.13 -9.72 7.31
C TRP A 185 0.94 -8.47 6.94
N HIS A 186 1.45 -7.76 7.96
CA HIS A 186 2.21 -6.53 7.74
C HIS A 186 3.54 -6.79 7.03
N GLU A 187 4.21 -7.91 7.30
CA GLU A 187 5.47 -8.25 6.64
C GLU A 187 5.25 -8.69 5.19
N ARG A 188 4.20 -9.45 4.88
CA ARG A 188 3.81 -9.75 3.48
C ARG A 188 3.55 -8.43 2.73
N LEU A 189 2.66 -7.62 3.26
CA LEU A 189 2.37 -6.30 2.73
C LEU A 189 3.64 -5.46 2.50
N PHE A 190 4.58 -5.49 3.45
CA PHE A 190 5.87 -4.81 3.32
C PHE A 190 6.70 -5.34 2.15
N GLN A 191 6.78 -6.67 2.01
CA GLN A 191 7.56 -7.33 0.98
C GLN A 191 6.94 -7.18 -0.42
N ALA A 192 5.60 -7.09 -0.51
CA ALA A 192 4.85 -6.84 -1.74
C ALA A 192 5.13 -5.46 -2.32
N LEU A 193 5.33 -4.47 -1.45
CA LEU A 193 5.60 -3.11 -1.87
C LEU A 193 7.08 -2.84 -2.12
N ASP A 194 8.01 -3.77 -1.89
CA ASP A 194 9.47 -3.55 -2.01
C ASP A 194 9.95 -2.22 -1.40
N ASP A 195 9.27 -1.81 -0.33
CA ASP A 195 9.36 -0.46 0.18
C ASP A 195 10.72 -0.19 0.83
N MET A 196 11.41 0.84 0.33
CA MET A 196 12.62 1.39 0.94
C MET A 196 12.25 2.64 1.76
N PRO A 197 12.00 2.51 3.07
CA PRO A 197 11.50 3.60 3.89
C PRO A 197 12.57 4.65 4.12
N GLU A 198 13.84 4.27 3.98
CA GLU A 198 14.96 5.19 4.04
C GLU A 198 14.95 6.10 2.81
N PHE A 199 14.65 5.56 1.62
CA PHE A 199 14.44 6.36 0.42
C PHE A 199 13.16 7.20 0.54
N ARG A 200 12.09 6.65 1.11
CA ARG A 200 10.86 7.40 1.40
C ARG A 200 11.10 8.57 2.35
N LEU A 201 11.85 8.34 3.43
CA LEU A 201 12.24 9.36 4.39
C LEU A 201 13.15 10.40 3.74
N ALA A 202 14.13 9.98 2.95
CA ALA A 202 15.00 10.87 2.18
C ALA A 202 14.21 11.72 1.20
N TRP A 203 13.24 11.13 0.50
CA TRP A 203 12.33 11.80 -0.41
C TRP A 203 11.50 12.86 0.30
N TRP A 204 10.78 12.52 1.36
CA TRP A 204 9.98 13.49 2.15
C TRP A 204 10.84 14.62 2.72
N ARG A 205 12.06 14.30 3.18
CA ARG A 205 13.03 15.31 3.65
C ARG A 205 13.50 16.21 2.52
N CYS A 206 13.74 15.67 1.32
CA CYS A 206 14.14 16.44 0.15
C CYS A 206 13.00 17.34 -0.32
N VAL A 207 11.78 16.82 -0.50
CA VAL A 207 10.58 17.61 -0.83
C VAL A 207 10.40 18.75 0.17
N LYS A 208 10.47 18.46 1.48
CA LYS A 208 10.40 19.47 2.54
C LYS A 208 11.48 20.55 2.36
N ARG A 209 12.75 20.17 2.19
CA ARG A 209 13.86 21.12 2.03
C ARG A 209 13.68 21.99 0.79
N THR A 210 13.32 21.40 -0.35
CA THR A 210 13.11 22.12 -1.60
C THR A 210 11.94 23.11 -1.48
N LEU A 211 10.81 22.69 -0.92
CA LEU A 211 9.66 23.58 -0.69
C LEU A 211 9.99 24.70 0.32
N GLN A 212 10.75 24.41 1.38
CA GLN A 212 11.22 25.42 2.33
C GLN A 212 12.14 26.47 1.67
N ALA A 213 13.02 26.05 0.76
CA ALA A 213 13.91 26.96 0.04
C ALA A 213 13.14 27.85 -0.95
N GLN A 214 12.18 27.27 -1.67
CA GLN A 214 11.42 27.97 -2.73
C GLN A 214 10.30 28.85 -2.18
N LEU A 215 9.72 28.52 -1.02
CA LEU A 215 8.74 29.34 -0.31
C LEU A 215 9.43 30.18 0.76
N THR A 216 10.27 31.14 0.35
CA THR A 216 11.07 31.99 1.25
C THR A 216 10.24 32.78 2.27
N ASN A 217 8.91 32.88 2.07
CA ASN A 217 7.96 33.53 2.97
C ASN A 217 7.04 32.56 3.74
N ALA A 218 7.19 31.23 3.58
CA ALA A 218 6.39 30.26 4.33
C ALA A 218 6.60 30.43 5.84
N THR A 219 5.51 30.51 6.59
CA THR A 219 5.56 30.74 8.04
C THR A 219 6.03 29.48 8.78
N TRP A 220 5.71 28.30 8.24
CA TRP A 220 6.09 27.01 8.82
C TRP A 220 6.00 25.88 7.76
N VAL A 221 6.93 24.92 7.77
CA VAL A 221 6.77 23.61 7.09
C VAL A 221 6.93 22.41 8.05
N LYS A 222 5.88 21.60 8.22
CA LYS A 222 5.82 20.43 9.12
C LYS A 222 5.61 19.14 8.35
N LEU A 223 6.46 18.15 8.55
CA LEU A 223 6.14 16.76 8.19
C LEU A 223 5.49 16.10 9.41
N GLN A 224 4.28 15.58 9.22
CA GLN A 224 3.52 14.81 10.20
C GLN A 224 3.14 13.47 9.60
N VAL A 225 2.76 12.52 10.45
CA VAL A 225 2.25 11.22 10.02
C VAL A 225 1.00 10.96 10.84
N GLN A 226 -0.12 10.69 10.18
CA GLN A 226 -1.42 10.41 10.81
C GLN A 226 -1.77 8.92 10.68
N GLY A 227 -2.71 8.43 11.49
CA GLY A 227 -3.30 7.10 11.32
C GLY A 227 -2.55 5.93 11.96
N VAL A 228 -1.54 6.17 12.81
CA VAL A 228 -0.90 5.10 13.57
C VAL A 228 -1.61 4.93 14.91
N THR A 229 -2.39 3.87 15.03
CA THR A 229 -3.15 3.50 16.25
C THR A 229 -2.30 2.78 17.29
N GLU A 230 -1.08 2.32 16.95
CA GLU A 230 -0.19 1.59 17.87
C GLU A 230 0.84 2.52 18.55
N PRO A 231 1.24 2.23 19.81
CA PRO A 231 2.17 3.07 20.56
C PRO A 231 3.58 3.01 19.94
N LEU A 232 4.15 4.20 19.76
CA LEU A 232 5.49 4.52 19.26
C LEU A 232 6.11 3.59 18.18
N PRO A 233 6.24 4.05 16.92
CA PRO A 233 7.04 3.34 15.93
C PRO A 233 8.50 3.22 16.38
N LEU A 234 9.15 2.10 16.10
CA LEU A 234 10.58 1.88 16.37
C LEU A 234 11.50 2.91 15.67
N SER A 235 11.03 3.55 14.59
CA SER A 235 11.71 4.67 13.91
C SER A 235 10.76 5.52 13.07
N LEU A 236 11.16 6.75 12.71
CA LEU A 236 10.39 7.61 11.81
C LEU A 236 10.19 6.98 10.42
N ALA A 237 11.18 6.22 9.94
CA ALA A 237 11.10 5.47 8.69
C ALA A 237 9.97 4.42 8.73
N VAL A 238 9.87 3.67 9.84
CA VAL A 238 8.78 2.71 10.08
C VAL A 238 7.44 3.43 10.24
N HIS A 239 7.42 4.62 10.86
CA HIS A 239 6.21 5.42 10.99
C HIS A 239 5.66 5.90 9.63
N LEU A 240 6.54 6.36 8.74
CA LEU A 240 6.20 6.75 7.36
C LEU A 240 5.70 5.57 6.53
N ARG A 241 5.92 4.33 6.97
CA ARG A 241 5.32 3.15 6.36
C ARG A 241 3.88 2.97 6.79
N GLN A 242 3.62 2.91 8.09
CA GLN A 242 2.33 2.44 8.60
C GLN A 242 1.27 3.56 8.69
N GLY A 243 1.69 4.82 8.69
CA GLY A 243 0.79 5.95 8.70
C GLY A 243 0.64 6.62 7.34
N GLN A 244 -0.17 7.66 7.32
CA GLN A 244 -0.35 8.57 6.20
C GLN A 244 0.54 9.79 6.42
N PRO A 245 1.76 9.82 5.85
CA PRO A 245 2.60 10.99 5.93
C PRO A 245 1.95 12.17 5.23
N MET A 246 2.13 13.34 5.84
CA MET A 246 1.57 14.59 5.41
C MET A 246 2.59 15.71 5.63
N LEU A 247 2.93 16.41 4.56
CA LEU A 247 3.69 17.64 4.63
C LEU A 247 2.72 18.82 4.62
N THR A 248 2.61 19.50 5.75
CA THR A 248 1.81 20.72 5.92
C THR A 248 2.70 21.94 5.80
N ILE A 249 2.34 22.85 4.90
CA ILE A 249 3.01 24.12 4.67
C ILE A 249 2.01 25.22 5.01
N GLN A 250 2.35 26.02 6.02
CA GLN A 250 1.57 27.20 6.37
C GLN A 250 2.08 28.39 5.57
N LEU A 251 1.16 29.00 4.83
CA LEU A 251 1.45 30.18 4.03
C LEU A 251 1.19 31.44 4.87
N PRO A 252 2.00 32.49 4.71
CA PRO A 252 1.77 33.76 5.39
C PRO A 252 0.45 34.36 4.91
N ARG A 253 -0.27 35.08 5.78
CA ARG A 253 -1.53 35.76 5.39
C ARG A 253 -1.37 36.68 4.17
N ALA A 254 -0.17 37.22 3.94
CA ALA A 254 0.16 38.04 2.76
C ALA A 254 0.19 37.25 1.44
N PHE A 255 0.26 35.92 1.46
CA PHE A 255 0.10 35.07 0.27
C PHE A 255 -1.30 35.23 -0.34
N GLY A 256 -2.30 35.55 0.48
CA GLY A 256 -3.67 35.87 0.07
C GLY A 256 -3.88 37.31 -0.43
N ALA A 257 -2.85 38.11 -0.71
CA ALA A 257 -3.06 39.51 -1.09
C ALA A 257 -3.82 39.72 -2.43
N ALA A 258 -4.14 38.67 -3.18
CA ALA A 258 -5.01 38.72 -4.35
C ALA A 258 -6.51 38.71 -3.96
N PRO A 259 -7.39 39.52 -4.59
CA PRO A 259 -8.80 39.69 -4.20
C PRO A 259 -9.60 38.38 -4.12
N ALA A 260 -9.21 37.37 -4.91
CA ALA A 260 -9.95 36.14 -5.02
C ALA A 260 -9.66 35.12 -3.89
N TRP A 261 -8.47 35.14 -3.25
CA TRP A 261 -8.13 34.15 -2.19
C TRP A 261 -7.38 34.80 -1.03
N ARG A 262 -8.04 35.73 -0.34
CA ARG A 262 -7.50 36.42 0.86
C ARG A 262 -7.09 35.52 2.02
N ASN A 263 -7.47 34.25 1.96
CA ASN A 263 -7.49 33.39 3.12
C ASN A 263 -6.88 32.01 2.88
N LEU A 264 -6.17 31.75 1.77
CA LEU A 264 -5.39 30.52 1.64
C LEU A 264 -4.33 30.50 2.72
N THR A 265 -4.45 29.55 3.65
CA THR A 265 -3.63 29.50 4.85
C THR A 265 -2.75 28.25 4.88
N ILE A 266 -3.17 27.19 4.20
CA ILE A 266 -2.50 25.88 4.28
C ILE A 266 -2.41 25.24 2.89
N VAL A 267 -1.21 24.74 2.58
CA VAL A 267 -0.97 23.76 1.52
C VAL A 267 -0.52 22.47 2.18
N GLN A 268 -1.14 21.36 1.83
CA GLN A 268 -0.90 20.05 2.41
C GLN A 268 -0.64 19.04 1.30
N LEU A 269 0.47 18.33 1.38
CA LEU A 269 0.76 17.18 0.54
C LEU A 269 0.60 15.93 1.40
N ARG A 270 -0.43 15.14 1.15
CA ARG A 270 -0.79 13.94 1.94
C ARG A 270 -0.57 12.69 1.10
N GLN A 271 -0.07 11.62 1.71
CA GLN A 271 -0.11 10.29 1.11
C GLN A 271 -1.47 9.63 1.35
N GLU A 272 -2.09 9.13 0.27
CA GLU A 272 -3.45 8.60 0.27
C GLU A 272 -3.54 7.08 0.41
N ASP A 273 -2.79 6.34 -0.40
CA ASP A 273 -2.84 4.88 -0.45
C ASP A 273 -1.44 4.30 -0.23
N TRP A 274 -1.40 3.15 0.42
CA TRP A 274 -0.19 2.39 0.68
C TRP A 274 -0.05 1.24 -0.32
N GLY A 275 -1.16 0.63 -0.73
CA GLY A 275 -1.18 -0.61 -1.53
C GLY A 275 -0.93 -0.46 -3.03
N ALA A 276 -1.08 0.76 -3.58
CA ALA A 276 -0.93 1.02 -5.02
C ALA A 276 0.24 1.96 -5.37
N GLY A 277 1.05 2.32 -4.36
CA GLY A 277 2.17 3.26 -4.46
C GLY A 277 1.90 4.61 -3.81
N LEU A 278 2.88 5.52 -3.81
CA LEU A 278 2.73 6.87 -3.22
C LEU A 278 1.73 7.71 -4.03
N GLY A 279 0.43 7.44 -3.82
CA GLY A 279 -0.63 8.36 -4.23
C GLY A 279 -0.51 9.60 -3.35
N LEU A 280 -0.23 10.74 -3.97
CA LEU A 280 -0.17 12.01 -3.26
C LEU A 280 -1.51 12.73 -3.47
N ARG A 281 -1.97 13.46 -2.47
CA ARG A 281 -3.08 14.40 -2.61
C ARG A 281 -2.60 15.76 -2.18
N LEU A 282 -2.79 16.72 -3.07
CA LEU A 282 -2.60 18.13 -2.77
C LEU A 282 -3.91 18.66 -2.17
N LEU A 283 -3.83 19.21 -0.98
CA LEU A 283 -4.90 19.81 -0.23
C LEU A 283 -4.59 21.29 -0.02
N LEU A 284 -5.55 22.14 -0.34
CA LEU A 284 -5.44 23.59 -0.23
C LEU A 284 -6.58 24.05 0.66
N GLN A 285 -6.27 24.63 1.81
CA GLN A 285 -7.29 25.10 2.73
C GLN A 285 -7.19 26.60 2.93
N GLY A 286 -8.35 27.22 3.01
CA GLY A 286 -8.44 28.61 3.38
C GLY A 286 -9.72 28.99 4.11
N GLU A 287 -9.71 30.21 4.63
CA GLU A 287 -10.81 30.76 5.41
C GLU A 287 -11.84 31.52 4.53
N GLY A 288 -13.01 31.83 5.07
CA GLY A 288 -14.08 32.55 4.39
C GLY A 288 -14.93 31.69 3.44
N VAL A 289 -15.58 32.35 2.49
CA VAL A 289 -16.47 31.71 1.50
C VAL A 289 -15.72 31.62 0.17
N LEU A 290 -15.75 30.43 -0.46
CA LEU A 290 -15.22 30.21 -1.81
C LEU A 290 -16.38 30.29 -2.83
N PRO A 291 -16.53 31.39 -3.59
CA PRO A 291 -17.68 31.58 -4.49
C PRO A 291 -17.72 30.55 -5.61
N ALA A 292 -18.91 30.10 -6.01
CA ALA A 292 -19.08 29.09 -7.06
C ALA A 292 -18.48 29.50 -8.43
N GLN A 293 -18.57 30.79 -8.78
CA GLN A 293 -17.96 31.34 -9.99
C GLN A 293 -16.44 31.14 -10.00
N LEU A 294 -15.81 31.34 -8.85
CA LEU A 294 -14.37 31.16 -8.69
C LEU A 294 -13.98 29.68 -8.76
N GLN A 295 -14.78 28.79 -8.15
CA GLN A 295 -14.60 27.33 -8.29
C GLN A 295 -14.63 26.89 -9.76
N LEU A 296 -15.55 27.45 -10.55
CA LEU A 296 -15.64 27.18 -11.98
C LEU A 296 -14.42 27.67 -12.77
N GLU A 297 -13.91 28.86 -12.45
CA GLU A 297 -12.71 29.41 -13.09
C GLU A 297 -11.46 28.59 -12.76
N ILE A 298 -11.32 28.16 -11.51
CA ILE A 298 -10.28 27.23 -11.05
C ILE A 298 -10.38 25.93 -11.84
N ALA A 299 -11.54 25.27 -11.85
CA ALA A 299 -11.73 24.01 -12.57
C ALA A 299 -11.40 24.12 -14.07
N LYS A 300 -11.82 25.21 -14.72
CA LYS A 300 -11.49 25.49 -16.14
C LYS A 300 -9.99 25.61 -16.37
N ARG A 301 -9.27 26.32 -15.50
CA ARG A 301 -7.83 26.52 -15.66
C ARG A 301 -7.01 25.28 -15.30
N TRP A 302 -7.46 24.45 -14.35
CA TRP A 302 -6.88 23.11 -14.11
C TRP A 302 -6.97 22.24 -15.35
N LYS A 303 -8.13 22.27 -16.02
CA LYS A 303 -8.32 21.55 -17.28
C LYS A 303 -7.37 22.06 -18.37
N VAL A 304 -7.15 23.37 -18.48
CA VAL A 304 -6.17 23.94 -19.43
C VAL A 304 -4.75 23.49 -19.13
N ALA A 305 -4.39 23.42 -17.84
CA ALA A 305 -3.09 22.92 -17.38
C ALA A 305 -2.96 21.38 -17.44
N GLN A 306 -3.97 20.66 -17.97
CA GLN A 306 -4.01 19.19 -18.05
C GLN A 306 -3.89 18.48 -16.70
N LEU A 307 -4.39 19.11 -15.65
CA LEU A 307 -4.37 18.58 -14.28
C LEU A 307 -5.64 17.78 -13.99
N GLN A 308 -5.55 16.84 -13.04
CA GLN A 308 -6.72 16.13 -12.54
C GLN A 308 -7.74 17.14 -11.97
N PRO A 309 -9.05 16.91 -12.18
CA PRO A 309 -10.07 17.87 -11.77
C PRO A 309 -10.06 18.05 -10.25
N PRO A 310 -10.02 19.31 -9.76
CA PRO A 310 -10.05 19.56 -8.34
C PRO A 310 -11.45 19.29 -7.76
N VAL A 311 -11.48 18.77 -6.53
CA VAL A 311 -12.68 18.60 -5.72
C VAL A 311 -12.76 19.75 -4.73
N PHE A 312 -13.93 20.38 -4.64
CA PHE A 312 -14.19 21.53 -3.77
C PHE A 312 -15.07 21.11 -2.61
N GLU A 313 -14.60 21.31 -1.39
CA GLU A 313 -15.36 20.99 -0.18
C GLU A 313 -15.51 22.22 0.71
N ARG A 314 -16.70 22.39 1.27
CA ARG A 314 -16.98 23.40 2.30
C ARG A 314 -16.87 22.73 3.67
N LEU A 315 -15.73 22.89 4.32
CA LEU A 315 -15.47 22.33 5.65
C LEU A 315 -16.33 23.00 6.75
N SER A 316 -16.60 24.31 6.63
CA SER A 316 -17.47 25.03 7.56
C SER A 316 -18.07 26.30 6.96
N ALA A 317 -18.77 27.09 7.79
CA ALA A 317 -19.25 28.40 7.38
C ALA A 317 -18.11 29.37 6.99
N LYS A 318 -16.88 29.12 7.46
CA LYS A 318 -15.72 29.99 7.29
C LYS A 318 -14.48 29.24 6.80
N GLN A 319 -14.60 28.00 6.34
CA GLN A 319 -13.46 27.22 5.86
C GLN A 319 -13.87 26.39 4.64
N TRP A 320 -12.94 26.29 3.71
CA TRP A 320 -13.07 25.50 2.50
C TRP A 320 -11.78 24.75 2.24
N GLU A 321 -11.89 23.67 1.48
CA GLU A 321 -10.80 22.83 1.02
C GLU A 321 -10.92 22.61 -0.48
N ILE A 322 -9.78 22.58 -1.15
CA ILE A 322 -9.66 22.11 -2.52
C ILE A 322 -8.67 20.96 -2.51
N SER A 323 -9.12 19.81 -3.00
CA SER A 323 -8.28 18.62 -3.12
C SER A 323 -8.07 18.24 -4.57
N SER A 324 -6.87 17.76 -4.88
CA SER A 324 -6.56 17.15 -6.18
C SER A 324 -5.67 15.94 -5.94
N CYS A 325 -6.06 14.80 -6.49
CA CYS A 325 -5.17 13.65 -6.55
C CYS A 325 -3.97 14.01 -7.43
N TRP A 326 -2.81 13.65 -6.93
CA TRP A 326 -1.51 13.91 -7.48
C TRP A 326 -0.88 12.55 -7.70
N CYS A 327 -0.99 12.10 -8.96
CA CYS A 327 -0.53 10.83 -9.53
C CYS A 327 -0.81 9.55 -8.73
N ASP A 328 -1.49 8.61 -9.38
CA ASP A 328 -1.56 7.23 -8.91
C ASP A 328 -0.26 6.52 -9.27
N GLY A 329 0.32 5.77 -8.32
CA GLY A 329 1.38 4.81 -8.65
C GLY A 329 2.84 5.27 -8.55
N LEU A 330 3.18 6.31 -7.77
CA LEU A 330 4.59 6.70 -7.57
C LEU A 330 5.35 5.80 -6.59
N TRP A 331 5.24 4.49 -6.74
CA TRP A 331 6.20 3.61 -6.09
C TRP A 331 7.37 3.35 -7.02
N LYS A 332 8.59 3.62 -6.54
CA LYS A 332 9.82 3.37 -7.28
C LYS A 332 10.64 2.28 -6.54
N PRO A 333 11.23 1.34 -7.30
CA PRO A 333 11.81 0.12 -6.74
C PRO A 333 13.02 0.34 -5.85
N SER A 334 13.30 -0.65 -5.00
CA SER A 334 14.49 -0.69 -4.14
C SER A 334 15.81 -0.61 -4.93
N SER A 335 15.77 -0.90 -6.23
CA SER A 335 16.88 -0.75 -7.18
C SER A 335 17.17 0.69 -7.61
N MET A 336 16.35 1.66 -7.18
CA MET A 336 16.56 3.08 -7.50
C MET A 336 17.85 3.62 -6.86
N ASN A 337 18.63 4.38 -7.63
CA ASN A 337 19.79 5.10 -7.10
C ASN A 337 19.32 6.22 -6.13
N PRO A 338 19.96 6.39 -4.96
CA PRO A 338 19.73 7.53 -4.06
C PRO A 338 19.69 8.91 -4.75
N ASP A 339 20.48 9.11 -5.81
CA ASP A 339 20.47 10.37 -6.58
C ASP A 339 19.14 10.59 -7.30
N ASP A 340 18.57 9.53 -7.89
CA ASP A 340 17.27 9.59 -8.57
C ASP A 340 16.13 9.88 -7.60
N VAL A 341 16.25 9.44 -6.34
CA VAL A 341 15.29 9.79 -5.26
C VAL A 341 15.30 11.30 -5.01
N THR A 342 16.49 11.92 -5.03
CA THR A 342 16.67 13.36 -4.80
C THR A 342 16.15 14.17 -5.98
N VAL A 343 16.46 13.75 -7.22
CA VAL A 343 15.92 14.38 -8.44
C VAL A 343 14.39 14.31 -8.42
N TRP A 344 13.83 13.12 -8.18
CA TRP A 344 12.39 12.93 -8.13
C TRP A 344 11.69 13.74 -7.03
N ALA A 345 12.27 13.81 -5.83
CA ALA A 345 11.76 14.66 -4.75
C ALA A 345 11.80 16.15 -5.13
N THR A 346 12.84 16.57 -5.84
CA THR A 346 12.99 17.94 -6.33
C THR A 346 11.94 18.24 -7.39
N ASP A 347 11.76 17.37 -8.37
CA ASP A 347 10.73 17.51 -9.41
C ASP A 347 9.33 17.59 -8.82
N THR A 348 9.02 16.72 -7.86
CA THR A 348 7.70 16.75 -7.19
C THR A 348 7.50 18.05 -6.42
N ALA A 349 8.52 18.52 -5.71
CA ALA A 349 8.46 19.80 -5.00
C ALA A 349 8.30 20.99 -5.97
N LEU A 350 9.02 20.99 -7.09
CA LEU A 350 8.92 22.03 -8.12
C LEU A 350 7.53 22.03 -8.76
N GLN A 351 6.97 20.87 -9.06
CA GLN A 351 5.60 20.80 -9.58
C GLN A 351 4.59 21.28 -8.51
N VAL A 352 4.71 20.88 -7.25
CA VAL A 352 3.84 21.42 -6.18
C VAL A 352 3.94 22.96 -6.12
N MET A 353 5.14 23.50 -6.31
CA MET A 353 5.36 24.94 -6.45
C MET A 353 4.67 25.52 -7.67
N GLU A 354 4.77 24.89 -8.84
CA GLU A 354 4.06 25.32 -10.04
C GLU A 354 2.57 25.40 -9.79
N TYR A 355 1.96 24.42 -9.10
CA TYR A 355 0.54 24.49 -8.78
C TYR A 355 0.21 25.63 -7.81
N VAL A 356 1.04 25.83 -6.78
CA VAL A 356 0.90 26.94 -5.83
C VAL A 356 1.10 28.31 -6.51
N GLN A 357 2.00 28.41 -7.50
CA GLN A 357 2.23 29.64 -8.26
C GLN A 357 1.18 29.85 -9.35
N LEU A 358 0.74 28.79 -10.03
CA LEU A 358 -0.38 28.79 -10.96
C LEU A 358 -1.60 29.30 -10.18
N LEU A 359 -1.90 28.73 -9.02
CA LEU A 359 -2.91 29.24 -8.08
C LEU A 359 -2.74 30.73 -7.86
N LYS A 360 -1.56 31.16 -7.40
CA LYS A 360 -1.30 32.59 -7.14
C LYS A 360 -1.52 33.48 -8.38
N GLY A 361 -1.04 33.07 -9.55
CA GLY A 361 -1.13 33.80 -10.82
C GLY A 361 -2.57 33.85 -11.36
N MET A 362 -3.31 32.75 -11.21
CA MET A 362 -4.74 32.66 -11.57
C MET A 362 -5.62 33.65 -10.82
N LEU A 363 -5.14 34.20 -9.71
CA LEU A 363 -5.87 35.11 -8.82
C LEU A 363 -5.45 36.56 -8.94
N ARG A 364 -4.30 36.82 -9.58
CA ARG A 364 -3.87 38.18 -9.92
C ARG A 364 -4.59 38.75 -11.13
N GLY A 365 -5.33 37.92 -11.88
CA GLY A 365 -6.00 38.37 -13.10
C GLY A 365 -5.01 38.76 -14.20
N GLU A 366 -3.78 38.25 -14.18
CA GLU A 366 -2.89 38.33 -15.34
C GLU A 366 -3.46 37.39 -16.40
N GLY A 367 -4.31 37.98 -17.25
CA GLY A 367 -4.72 37.40 -18.50
C GLY A 367 -3.52 37.27 -19.42
N ALA A 368 -3.60 36.29 -20.31
CA ALA A 368 -2.93 36.35 -21.58
C ALA A 368 -3.09 37.77 -22.16
N GLY A 369 -1.96 38.44 -22.36
CA GLY A 369 -1.79 39.34 -23.48
C GLY A 369 -1.39 38.51 -24.69
#